data_AF-A0A6H1N2D5-F1
#
_entry.id   AF-A0A6H1N2D5-F1
#
_cell.length_a   1.000
_cell.length_b   1.000
_cell.length_c   1.000
_cell.angle_alpha   90.00
_cell.angle_beta   90.00
_cell.angle_gamma   90.00
#
_symmetry.space_group_name_H-M   'P 1'
#
loop_
_entity.id
_entity.type
_entity.pdbx_description
1 polymer ?
#
loop_
_entity_poly.entity_id
_entity_poly.type
_entity_poly.pdbx_seq_one_letter_code
_entity_poly.pdbx_strand_id
1 'polypeptide(L)'
;MPMGGIERPELLPGCEVPAHRRQPDEVIKTCLTRIADDSLSDNWRISSLQACSIRGGSAMAAASFVVKADGPWHDDLRRIVRESKVGFERPDFTHAEYTVGLCYVAGTKGIPAGLRHRAADDLVHRANEAGYAEARSLLPKNGWGWLADAVREGWAVWTAQLFIADETSALRTRLKVGLALAEHDHPVGYVPDSLEQLVAHPQASSADRLALAAAVARRAPKDSVPLLRSLASDPLAQAGHRMQAIGLLEGIDLVEAEKMRALQTRLPSGRTARGQHREAAEHAERETAARRDRETPEAVVVRLESTIEEILGDLISRGSADWLGDQLDNHIAETDWEGVAQDIADICGVARDENLSSSLDLLEVLTRIRYGDDTSPIPQVSGLDAVGVEEIPRLAREELEEYARQEGERAWRRWQDLIEKHGWNEDRLEEVDDKSIEVNQDLTDAVRQKAGDHLRKLQQHMVWELWPALTSAARKRDYAGARGHSASARLLADEAERAEGLWRELTAESFSFDPLTLSWPRDLWLVFEEWRTGKG
;
A
#
# COMPACT_ATOMS: atom_id res chain seq x y z
N MET A 1 25.07 45.35 25.28
CA MET A 1 24.59 44.03 25.71
C MET A 1 23.14 43.90 25.29
N PRO A 2 22.81 43.14 24.24
CA PRO A 2 21.42 42.90 23.86
C PRO A 2 20.85 41.76 24.71
N MET A 3 19.74 42.02 25.38
CA MET A 3 18.97 41.01 26.10
C MET A 3 18.35 40.04 25.10
N GLY A 4 18.51 38.75 25.40
CA GLY A 4 18.13 37.62 24.56
C GLY A 4 16.69 37.69 24.06
N GLY A 5 16.54 37.45 22.75
CA GLY A 5 15.25 37.17 22.14
C GLY A 5 14.64 35.95 22.80
N ILE A 6 13.46 36.12 23.39
CA ILE A 6 12.61 35.03 23.79
C ILE A 6 12.15 34.36 22.49
N GLU A 7 12.67 33.17 22.22
CA GLU A 7 12.27 32.34 21.08
C GLU A 7 10.74 32.16 21.10
N ARG A 8 10.11 32.57 20.01
CA ARG A 8 8.70 32.34 19.73
C ARG A 8 8.53 30.86 19.37
N PRO A 9 7.72 30.07 20.08
CA PRO A 9 7.31 28.77 19.57
C PRO A 9 6.27 29.02 18.48
N GLU A 10 6.73 29.10 17.23
CA GLU A 10 5.86 29.09 16.07
C GLU A 10 5.19 27.71 15.96
N LEU A 11 3.88 27.63 16.24
CA LEU A 11 3.06 26.49 15.86
C LEU A 11 2.34 26.85 14.57
N LEU A 12 2.82 26.28 13.46
CA LEU A 12 2.20 26.34 12.13
C LEU A 12 1.37 25.06 11.85
N PRO A 13 0.47 25.08 10.86
CA PRO A 13 -0.48 24.01 10.56
C PRO A 13 0.26 22.76 10.10
N GLY A 14 -0.05 21.61 10.68
CA GLY A 14 0.61 20.32 10.41
C GLY A 14 1.44 19.75 11.57
N CYS A 15 1.51 20.44 12.71
CA CYS A 15 2.24 19.92 13.87
C CYS A 15 1.55 18.71 14.52
N GLU A 16 2.17 17.54 14.36
CA GLU A 16 2.00 16.28 15.13
C GLU A 16 2.41 16.43 16.63
N VAL A 17 2.30 17.61 17.21
CA VAL A 17 2.55 17.81 18.65
C VAL A 17 1.28 17.49 19.42
N PRO A 18 1.25 16.44 20.27
CA PRO A 18 0.04 16.03 20.96
C PRO A 18 -0.47 17.09 21.95
N ALA A 19 -1.80 17.22 22.07
CA ALA A 19 -2.49 18.26 22.85
C ALA A 19 -2.03 18.42 24.32
N HIS A 20 -1.54 17.35 24.96
CA HIS A 20 -0.99 17.43 26.33
C HIS A 20 0.26 18.33 26.45
N ARG A 21 0.93 18.65 25.34
CA ARG A 21 2.09 19.55 25.28
C ARG A 21 1.73 20.99 24.92
N ARG A 22 0.45 21.28 24.60
CA ARG A 22 -0.07 22.62 24.28
C ARG A 22 -0.73 23.28 25.50
N GLN A 23 -0.14 23.11 26.68
CA GLN A 23 -0.68 23.71 27.90
C GLN A 23 -0.25 25.17 28.01
N PRO A 24 -1.12 26.08 28.46
CA PRO A 24 -0.70 27.43 28.81
C PRO A 24 0.27 27.37 29.98
N ASP A 25 1.25 28.28 30.00
CA ASP A 25 2.09 28.44 31.20
C ASP A 25 1.27 28.98 32.38
N GLU A 26 1.81 28.91 33.60
CA GLU A 26 1.10 29.34 34.81
C GLU A 26 0.69 30.82 34.77
N VAL A 27 1.43 31.65 34.03
CA VAL A 27 1.12 33.07 33.86
C VAL A 27 -0.13 33.24 33.01
N ILE A 28 -0.21 32.56 31.86
CA ILE A 28 -1.37 32.57 30.96
C ILE A 28 -2.57 31.95 31.66
N LYS A 29 -2.41 30.83 32.37
CA LYS A 29 -3.50 30.23 33.18
C LYS A 29 -4.09 31.25 34.14
N THR A 30 -3.22 31.89 34.93
CA THR A 30 -3.63 32.90 35.91
C THR A 30 -4.34 34.08 35.25
N CYS A 31 -3.82 34.57 34.11
CA CYS A 31 -4.43 35.67 33.38
C CYS A 31 -5.82 35.29 32.84
N LEU A 32 -5.96 34.13 32.19
CA LEU A 32 -7.24 33.67 31.66
C LEU A 32 -8.28 33.43 32.75
N THR A 33 -7.89 32.83 33.88
CA THR A 33 -8.79 32.68 35.03
C THR A 33 -9.24 34.03 35.59
N ARG A 34 -8.33 35.01 35.72
CA ARG A 34 -8.69 36.36 36.18
C ARG A 34 -9.57 37.12 35.21
N ILE A 35 -9.34 36.98 33.91
CA ILE A 35 -10.20 37.58 32.88
C ILE A 35 -11.62 37.00 32.98
N ALA A 36 -11.73 35.69 33.23
CA ALA A 36 -13.01 35.00 33.35
C ALA A 36 -13.65 35.07 34.75
N ASP A 37 -13.03 35.72 35.73
CA ASP A 37 -13.57 35.85 37.09
C ASP A 37 -14.32 37.17 37.25
N ASP A 38 -15.66 37.09 37.22
CA ASP A 38 -16.57 38.22 37.26
C ASP A 38 -16.61 38.95 38.63
N SER A 39 -15.95 38.42 39.66
CA SER A 39 -15.82 39.07 40.97
C SER A 39 -14.62 40.01 41.10
N LEU A 40 -13.64 39.94 40.19
CA LEU A 40 -12.42 40.74 40.25
C LEU A 40 -12.63 42.17 39.74
N SER A 41 -11.94 43.15 40.34
CA SER A 41 -11.99 44.54 39.85
C SER A 41 -11.38 44.70 38.46
N ASP A 42 -11.92 45.63 37.66
CA ASP A 42 -11.51 45.92 36.28
C ASP A 42 -9.99 46.06 36.09
N ASN A 43 -9.28 46.72 37.01
CA ASN A 43 -7.82 46.89 36.93
C ASN A 43 -7.04 45.56 36.82
N TRP A 44 -7.49 44.52 37.54
CA TRP A 44 -6.87 43.19 37.50
C TRP A 44 -7.16 42.47 36.17
N ARG A 45 -8.37 42.66 35.62
CA ARG A 45 -8.74 42.10 34.31
C ARG A 45 -8.03 42.82 33.17
N ILE A 46 -7.93 44.15 33.20
CA ILE A 46 -7.16 44.96 32.25
C ILE A 46 -5.69 44.52 32.24
N SER A 47 -5.08 44.40 33.42
CA SER A 47 -3.68 43.96 33.54
C SER A 47 -3.47 42.55 32.96
N SER A 48 -4.45 41.65 33.17
CA SER A 48 -4.41 40.28 32.63
C SER A 48 -4.59 40.25 31.11
N LEU A 49 -5.45 41.12 30.54
CA LEU A 49 -5.60 41.28 29.09
C LEU A 49 -4.31 41.82 28.44
N GLN A 50 -3.67 42.82 29.06
CA GLN A 50 -2.39 43.34 28.59
C GLN A 50 -1.28 42.29 28.67
N ALA A 51 -1.24 41.49 29.75
CA ALA A 51 -0.30 40.40 29.88
C ALA A 51 -0.48 39.33 28.78
N CYS A 52 -1.72 38.97 28.45
CA CYS A 52 -2.00 38.06 27.33
C CYS A 52 -1.56 38.65 25.98
N SER A 53 -1.73 39.96 25.76
CA SER A 53 -1.25 40.64 24.55
C SER A 53 0.28 40.62 24.44
N ILE A 54 1.00 40.86 25.53
CA ILE A 54 2.48 40.81 25.57
C ILE A 54 2.98 39.38 25.32
N ARG A 55 2.25 38.37 25.78
CA ARG A 55 2.64 36.96 25.71
C ARG A 55 2.51 36.32 24.31
N GLY A 56 1.84 36.97 23.36
CA GLY A 56 1.80 36.54 21.96
C GLY A 56 0.44 36.03 21.48
N GLY A 57 0.39 35.57 20.23
CA GLY A 57 -0.85 35.38 19.48
C GLY A 57 -1.82 34.37 20.09
N SER A 58 -1.36 33.21 20.59
CA SER A 58 -2.25 32.20 21.21
C SER A 58 -2.87 32.67 22.53
N ALA A 59 -2.11 33.40 23.36
CA ALA A 59 -2.64 33.96 24.61
C ALA A 59 -3.64 35.08 24.32
N MET A 60 -3.36 35.90 23.31
CA MET A 60 -4.27 36.94 22.83
C MET A 60 -5.54 36.33 22.20
N ALA A 61 -5.42 35.21 21.48
CA ALA A 61 -6.56 34.47 20.94
C ALA A 61 -7.45 33.89 22.03
N ALA A 62 -6.87 33.25 23.05
CA ALA A 62 -7.60 32.74 24.20
C ALA A 62 -8.35 33.86 24.94
N ALA A 63 -7.67 34.98 25.21
CA ALA A 63 -8.28 36.15 25.84
C ALA A 63 -9.40 36.74 24.96
N SER A 64 -9.16 36.86 23.65
CA SER A 64 -10.16 37.38 22.71
C SER A 64 -11.38 36.48 22.61
N PHE A 65 -11.23 35.16 22.73
CA PHE A 65 -12.36 34.23 22.79
C PHE A 65 -13.18 34.44 24.05
N VAL A 66 -12.54 34.50 25.23
CA VAL A 66 -13.22 34.71 26.52
C VAL A 66 -14.00 36.02 26.54
N VAL A 67 -13.45 37.10 25.98
CA VAL A 67 -14.13 38.40 25.88
C VAL A 67 -15.33 38.37 24.94
N LYS A 68 -15.22 37.66 23.81
CA LYS A 68 -16.24 37.66 22.75
C LYS A 68 -17.36 36.65 23.00
N ALA A 69 -17.16 35.66 23.87
CA ALA A 69 -18.17 34.67 24.19
C ALA A 69 -19.41 35.32 24.83
N ASP A 70 -20.60 35.01 24.31
CA ASP A 70 -21.86 35.49 24.88
C ASP A 70 -22.11 34.88 26.26
N GLY A 71 -22.53 35.71 27.23
CA GLY A 71 -22.78 35.29 28.60
C GLY A 71 -22.99 36.47 29.54
N PRO A 72 -23.19 36.24 30.85
CA PRO A 72 -23.44 37.31 31.82
C PRO A 72 -22.25 38.30 31.95
N TRP A 73 -21.10 37.96 31.36
CA TRP A 73 -19.79 38.61 31.58
C TRP A 73 -19.41 39.46 30.38
N HIS A 74 -20.26 39.41 29.35
CA HIS A 74 -20.02 39.91 28.02
C HIS A 74 -20.02 41.44 27.95
N ASP A 75 -20.93 42.09 28.67
CA ASP A 75 -21.05 43.56 28.65
C ASP A 75 -19.93 44.24 29.44
N ASP A 76 -19.55 43.69 30.59
CA ASP A 76 -18.44 44.19 31.41
C ASP A 76 -17.09 43.99 30.71
N LEU A 77 -16.85 42.83 30.09
CA LEU A 77 -15.61 42.56 29.37
C LEU A 77 -15.47 43.41 28.10
N ARG A 78 -16.57 43.69 27.39
CA ARG A 78 -16.57 44.63 26.25
C ARG A 78 -16.25 46.06 26.68
N ARG A 79 -16.75 46.52 27.84
CA ARG A 79 -16.39 47.81 28.43
C ARG A 79 -14.89 47.86 28.77
N ILE A 80 -14.42 46.87 29.53
CA ILE A 80 -13.01 46.74 29.96
C ILE A 80 -12.05 46.72 28.77
N VAL A 81 -12.43 46.04 27.68
CA VAL A 81 -11.64 46.01 26.46
C VAL A 81 -11.47 47.39 25.83
N ARG A 82 -12.53 48.21 25.75
CA ARG A 82 -12.44 49.59 25.25
C ARG A 82 -11.50 50.45 26.09
N GLU A 83 -11.51 50.26 27.41
CA GLU A 83 -10.66 51.00 28.35
C GLU A 83 -9.19 50.55 28.29
N SER A 84 -8.95 49.26 28.01
CA SER A 84 -7.59 48.69 27.96
C SER A 84 -6.73 49.15 26.77
N LYS A 85 -7.36 49.72 25.72
CA LYS A 85 -6.73 50.09 24.43
C LYS A 85 -5.99 48.96 23.70
N VAL A 86 -6.19 47.70 24.10
CA VAL A 86 -5.65 46.54 23.38
C VAL A 86 -6.53 46.29 22.15
N GLY A 87 -5.94 46.19 20.95
CA GLY A 87 -6.66 46.10 19.68
C GLY A 87 -7.36 44.76 19.45
N PHE A 88 -8.54 44.54 20.04
CA PHE A 88 -9.31 43.29 19.89
C PHE A 88 -10.22 43.22 18.64
N GLU A 89 -10.43 44.37 17.98
CA GLU A 89 -11.30 44.50 16.80
C GLU A 89 -10.64 43.99 15.50
N ARG A 90 -9.31 43.84 15.49
CA ARG A 90 -8.54 43.13 14.45
C ARG A 90 -7.37 42.39 15.11
N PRO A 91 -7.53 41.12 15.50
CA PRO A 91 -6.45 40.42 16.18
C PRO A 91 -5.32 40.03 15.22
N ASP A 92 -4.09 40.32 15.62
CA ASP A 92 -2.84 39.87 14.98
C ASP A 92 -2.51 38.41 15.39
N PHE A 93 -3.43 37.47 15.16
CA PHE A 93 -3.14 36.04 15.37
C PHE A 93 -3.59 35.18 14.19
N THR A 94 -2.78 34.18 13.89
CA THR A 94 -2.99 33.20 12.84
C THR A 94 -4.09 32.19 13.21
N HIS A 95 -4.54 31.42 12.23
CA HIS A 95 -5.47 30.33 12.46
C HIS A 95 -4.94 29.30 13.47
N ALA A 96 -3.65 28.96 13.39
CA ALA A 96 -3.01 28.03 14.30
C ALA A 96 -2.95 28.58 15.74
N GLU A 97 -2.60 29.86 15.89
CA GLU A 97 -2.60 30.53 17.18
C GLU A 97 -4.01 30.58 17.79
N TYR A 98 -5.05 30.76 16.98
CA TYR A 98 -6.44 30.70 17.44
C TYR A 98 -6.82 29.31 17.96
N THR A 99 -6.48 28.25 17.23
CA THR A 99 -6.73 26.86 17.66
C THR A 99 -6.03 26.56 18.99
N VAL A 100 -4.76 26.96 19.13
CA VAL A 100 -4.02 26.83 20.41
C VAL A 100 -4.67 27.66 21.51
N GLY A 101 -5.16 28.86 21.20
CA GLY A 101 -5.89 29.71 22.14
C GLY A 101 -7.18 29.04 22.66
N LEU A 102 -7.94 28.38 21.78
CA LEU A 102 -9.11 27.60 22.21
C LEU A 102 -8.71 26.42 23.10
N CYS A 103 -7.58 25.76 22.82
CA CYS A 103 -7.05 24.69 23.68
C CYS A 103 -6.72 25.20 25.09
N TYR A 104 -6.15 26.40 25.20
CA TYR A 104 -5.89 27.04 26.49
C TYR A 104 -7.19 27.27 27.27
N VAL A 105 -8.23 27.77 26.61
CA VAL A 105 -9.52 28.02 27.27
C VAL A 105 -10.16 26.71 27.70
N ALA A 106 -10.28 25.72 26.80
CA ALA A 106 -10.91 24.44 27.09
C ALA A 106 -10.19 23.66 28.22
N GLY A 107 -8.85 23.66 28.23
CA GLY A 107 -8.03 22.88 29.16
C GLY A 107 -7.70 23.54 30.51
N THR A 108 -7.90 24.86 30.68
CA THR A 108 -7.49 25.55 31.91
C THR A 108 -8.50 25.37 33.04
N LYS A 109 -8.10 24.61 34.08
CA LYS A 109 -8.88 24.49 35.32
C LYS A 109 -8.98 25.85 36.00
N GLY A 110 -10.20 26.28 36.34
CA GLY A 110 -10.48 27.60 36.92
C GLY A 110 -11.24 28.51 35.95
N ILE A 111 -11.13 28.29 34.64
CA ILE A 111 -12.07 28.93 33.70
C ILE A 111 -13.46 28.32 33.89
N PRO A 112 -14.51 29.14 33.90
CA PRO A 112 -15.85 28.64 34.15
C PRO A 112 -16.37 27.72 33.05
N ALA A 113 -17.14 26.72 33.47
CA ALA A 113 -17.45 25.55 32.64
C ALA A 113 -18.06 25.95 31.30
N GLY A 114 -19.02 26.88 31.27
CA GLY A 114 -19.66 27.35 30.04
C GLY A 114 -18.67 27.90 28.99
N LEU A 115 -17.63 28.62 29.40
CA LEU A 115 -16.61 29.15 28.49
C LEU A 115 -15.69 28.04 27.97
N ARG A 116 -15.25 27.12 28.84
CA ARG A 116 -14.43 25.96 28.43
C ARG A 116 -15.15 25.09 27.40
N HIS A 117 -16.44 24.93 27.60
CA HIS A 117 -17.35 24.16 26.78
C HIS A 117 -17.61 24.79 25.40
N ARG A 118 -17.82 26.11 25.35
CA ARG A 118 -17.88 26.84 24.07
C ARG A 118 -16.56 26.79 23.31
N ALA A 119 -15.42 26.89 24.01
CA ALA A 119 -14.11 26.75 23.36
C ALA A 119 -13.90 25.34 22.77
N ALA A 120 -14.36 24.32 23.49
CA ALA A 120 -14.35 22.94 23.03
C ALA A 120 -15.24 22.74 21.78
N ASP A 121 -16.40 23.38 21.73
CA ASP A 121 -17.30 23.35 20.57
C ASP A 121 -16.69 24.06 19.34
N ASP A 122 -16.09 25.23 19.53
CA ASP A 122 -15.37 25.96 18.48
C ASP A 122 -14.17 25.15 17.93
N LEU A 123 -13.48 24.37 18.79
CA LEU A 123 -12.42 23.45 18.37
C LEU A 123 -12.97 22.36 17.45
N VAL A 124 -14.10 21.76 17.84
CA VAL A 124 -14.75 20.68 17.06
C VAL A 124 -15.23 21.21 15.72
N HIS A 125 -15.86 22.38 15.67
CA HIS A 125 -16.36 22.98 14.43
C HIS A 125 -15.22 23.26 13.43
N ARG A 126 -14.01 23.56 13.90
CA ARG A 126 -12.87 23.91 13.04
C ARG A 126 -12.09 22.72 12.52
N ALA A 127 -11.96 21.66 13.32
CA ALA A 127 -11.09 20.53 13.02
C ALA A 127 -11.82 19.18 12.98
N ASN A 128 -13.16 19.19 12.92
CA ASN A 128 -14.03 18.02 12.83
C ASN A 128 -13.65 16.94 13.88
N GLU A 129 -13.27 15.74 13.42
CA GLU A 129 -12.91 14.61 14.28
C GLU A 129 -11.64 14.87 15.10
N ALA A 130 -10.64 15.54 14.51
CA ALA A 130 -9.41 15.90 15.23
C ALA A 130 -9.70 16.93 16.33
N GLY A 131 -10.56 17.90 16.06
CA GLY A 131 -11.04 18.88 17.03
C GLY A 131 -11.84 18.24 18.15
N TYR A 132 -12.69 17.26 17.83
CA TYR A 132 -13.43 16.47 18.83
C TYR A 132 -12.50 15.66 19.74
N ALA A 133 -11.51 14.96 19.19
CA ALA A 133 -10.53 14.22 19.97
C ALA A 133 -9.75 15.13 20.92
N GLU A 134 -9.35 16.31 20.44
CA GLU A 134 -8.66 17.32 21.23
C GLU A 134 -9.55 17.86 22.36
N ALA A 135 -10.77 18.29 22.05
CA ALA A 135 -11.75 18.75 23.02
C ALA A 135 -12.07 17.70 24.09
N ARG A 136 -12.20 16.42 23.71
CA ARG A 136 -12.41 15.29 24.62
C ARG A 136 -11.24 15.10 25.60
N SER A 137 -10.01 15.33 25.14
CA SER A 137 -8.82 15.22 25.99
C SER A 137 -8.67 16.38 26.99
N LEU A 138 -9.13 17.57 26.61
CA LEU A 138 -8.98 18.79 27.40
C LEU A 138 -10.06 18.95 28.47
N LEU A 139 -11.29 18.48 28.19
CA LEU A 139 -12.38 18.56 29.15
C LEU A 139 -12.30 17.44 30.21
N PRO A 140 -12.79 17.68 31.44
CA PRO A 140 -12.94 16.63 32.45
C PRO A 140 -13.79 15.47 31.93
N LYS A 141 -13.62 14.26 32.51
CA LYS A 141 -14.39 13.05 32.13
C LYS A 141 -15.92 13.23 32.12
N ASN A 142 -16.45 14.14 32.95
CA ASN A 142 -17.88 14.47 33.01
C ASN A 142 -18.22 15.84 32.38
N GLY A 143 -17.24 16.45 31.72
CA GLY A 143 -17.30 17.82 31.18
C GLY A 143 -18.33 17.99 30.07
N TRP A 144 -18.85 16.92 29.46
CA TRP A 144 -19.80 17.01 28.35
C TRP A 144 -21.28 16.91 28.77
N GLY A 145 -21.58 16.85 30.07
CA GLY A 145 -22.96 16.66 30.56
C GLY A 145 -23.96 17.78 30.20
N TRP A 146 -23.46 18.95 29.80
CA TRP A 146 -24.23 20.13 29.34
C TRP A 146 -24.57 20.10 27.86
N LEU A 147 -23.94 19.20 27.07
CA LEU A 147 -24.02 19.21 25.62
C LEU A 147 -25.47 19.11 25.12
N ALA A 148 -26.31 18.35 25.81
CA ALA A 148 -27.73 18.24 25.50
C ALA A 148 -28.46 19.60 25.58
N ASP A 149 -28.11 20.46 26.54
CA ASP A 149 -28.76 21.76 26.70
C ASP A 149 -28.31 22.73 25.60
N ALA A 150 -27.02 22.72 25.26
CA ALA A 150 -26.48 23.55 24.18
C ALA A 150 -26.91 23.12 22.78
N VAL A 151 -27.18 21.83 22.56
CA VAL A 151 -27.79 21.35 21.32
C VAL A 151 -29.20 21.93 21.18
N ARG A 152 -29.99 21.99 22.26
CA ARG A 152 -31.31 22.62 22.24
C ARG A 152 -31.22 24.13 21.98
N GLU A 153 -30.18 24.78 22.48
CA GLU A 153 -29.86 26.18 22.19
C GLU A 153 -29.29 26.40 20.76
N GLY A 154 -28.98 25.33 20.04
CA GLY A 154 -28.69 25.32 18.60
C GLY A 154 -27.25 25.61 18.18
N TRP A 155 -26.32 25.74 19.12
CA TRP A 155 -24.94 26.07 18.78
C TRP A 155 -23.99 24.87 18.79
N ALA A 156 -24.30 23.78 19.51
CA ALA A 156 -23.42 22.59 19.61
C ALA A 156 -23.88 21.36 18.80
N VAL A 157 -24.64 21.57 17.72
CA VAL A 157 -25.31 20.50 16.95
C VAL A 157 -24.32 19.54 16.30
N TRP A 158 -23.24 20.06 15.71
CA TRP A 158 -22.20 19.27 15.08
C TRP A 158 -21.42 18.42 16.10
N THR A 159 -21.01 19.05 17.20
CA THR A 159 -20.30 18.38 18.29
C THR A 159 -21.12 17.25 18.90
N ALA A 160 -22.43 17.42 18.99
CA ALA A 160 -23.33 16.36 19.44
C ALA A 160 -23.32 15.14 18.52
N GLN A 161 -23.28 15.31 17.19
CA GLN A 161 -23.22 14.20 16.24
C GLN A 161 -21.98 13.33 16.45
N LEU A 162 -20.81 13.96 16.63
CA LEU A 162 -19.56 13.27 16.94
C LEU A 162 -19.59 12.61 18.32
N PHE A 163 -20.13 13.30 19.32
CA PHE A 163 -20.24 12.77 20.69
C PHE A 163 -21.16 11.54 20.79
N ILE A 164 -22.29 11.53 20.08
CA ILE A 164 -23.21 10.39 20.10
C ILE A 164 -22.65 9.18 19.33
N ALA A 165 -21.75 9.39 18.36
CA ALA A 165 -21.05 8.31 17.66
C ALA A 165 -19.94 7.68 18.52
N ASP A 166 -19.41 8.40 19.52
CA ASP A 166 -18.32 7.92 20.36
C ASP A 166 -18.75 6.82 21.34
N GLU A 167 -18.43 5.58 21.01
CA GLU A 167 -18.76 4.41 21.82
C GLU A 167 -18.06 4.34 23.18
N THR A 168 -16.98 5.11 23.37
CA THR A 168 -16.29 5.18 24.67
C THR A 168 -17.03 6.07 25.67
N SER A 169 -18.05 6.82 25.22
CA SER A 169 -18.96 7.58 26.08
C SER A 169 -20.09 6.69 26.62
N ALA A 170 -20.50 6.92 27.87
CA ALA A 170 -21.59 6.16 28.47
C ALA A 170 -22.90 6.29 27.68
N LEU A 171 -23.53 5.15 27.35
CA LEU A 171 -24.74 5.08 26.53
C LEU A 171 -25.86 6.00 27.04
N ARG A 172 -26.09 6.05 28.36
CA ARG A 172 -27.12 6.93 28.97
C ARG A 172 -26.92 8.41 28.61
N THR A 173 -25.66 8.86 28.57
CA THR A 173 -25.32 10.24 28.21
C THR A 173 -25.50 10.47 26.72
N ARG A 174 -25.07 9.51 25.90
CA ARG A 174 -25.27 9.55 24.43
C ARG A 174 -26.76 9.61 24.08
N LEU A 175 -27.61 8.83 24.74
CA LEU A 175 -29.07 8.88 24.57
C LEU A 175 -29.66 10.25 24.95
N LYS A 176 -29.22 10.86 26.06
CA LYS A 176 -29.68 12.21 26.46
C LYS A 176 -29.30 13.28 25.43
N VAL A 177 -28.08 13.25 24.92
CA VAL A 177 -27.60 14.19 23.90
C VAL A 177 -28.27 13.91 22.55
N GLY A 178 -28.42 12.64 22.18
CA GLY A 178 -29.14 12.22 20.98
C GLY A 178 -30.60 12.68 21.00
N LEU A 179 -31.27 12.65 22.16
CA LEU A 179 -32.63 13.15 22.29
C LEU A 179 -32.70 14.67 22.05
N ALA A 180 -31.77 15.44 22.62
CA ALA A 180 -31.67 16.86 22.34
C ALA A 180 -31.43 17.14 20.85
N LEU A 181 -30.60 16.32 20.20
CA LEU A 181 -30.32 16.43 18.76
C LEU A 181 -31.54 16.06 17.91
N ALA A 182 -32.32 15.06 18.33
CA ALA A 182 -33.57 14.67 17.67
C ALA A 182 -34.69 15.71 17.85
N GLU A 183 -34.68 16.44 18.98
CA GLU A 183 -35.59 17.56 19.26
C GLU A 183 -35.21 18.84 18.52
N HIS A 184 -33.92 18.99 18.15
CA HIS A 184 -33.43 20.21 17.51
C HIS A 184 -33.90 20.31 16.04
N ASP A 185 -34.51 21.44 15.69
CA ASP A 185 -35.02 21.71 14.35
C ASP A 185 -33.87 21.95 13.36
N HIS A 186 -33.74 21.07 12.37
CA HIS A 186 -32.77 21.22 11.28
C HIS A 186 -33.51 21.67 10.00
N PRO A 187 -33.06 22.73 9.30
CA PRO A 187 -33.79 23.33 8.17
C PRO A 187 -34.00 22.42 6.94
N VAL A 188 -33.44 21.20 6.94
CA VAL A 188 -33.43 20.28 5.78
C VAL A 188 -34.03 18.89 6.12
N GLY A 189 -34.56 18.68 7.33
CA GLY A 189 -35.13 17.36 7.71
C GLY A 189 -34.11 16.23 7.90
N TYR A 190 -32.80 16.54 7.90
CA TYR A 190 -31.73 15.54 8.00
C TYR A 190 -31.72 14.80 9.35
N VAL A 191 -31.60 13.47 9.30
CA VAL A 191 -31.36 12.58 10.44
C VAL A 191 -29.92 12.07 10.35
N PRO A 192 -29.05 12.38 11.34
CA PRO A 192 -27.68 11.87 11.36
C PRO A 192 -27.64 10.35 11.56
N ASP A 193 -26.75 9.67 10.84
CA ASP A 193 -26.53 8.21 10.95
C ASP A 193 -26.28 7.77 12.39
N SER A 194 -25.56 8.59 13.17
CA SER A 194 -25.28 8.32 14.57
C SER A 194 -26.52 8.35 15.46
N LEU A 195 -27.57 9.08 15.07
CA LEU A 195 -28.87 9.03 15.71
C LEU A 195 -29.61 7.73 15.38
N GLU A 196 -29.53 7.27 14.13
CA GLU A 196 -30.12 5.99 13.70
C GLU A 196 -29.49 4.82 14.45
N GLN A 197 -28.16 4.83 14.59
CA GLN A 197 -27.41 3.85 15.37
C GLN A 197 -27.82 3.85 16.84
N LEU A 198 -28.07 5.02 17.44
CA LEU A 198 -28.58 5.10 18.81
C LEU A 198 -30.00 4.51 18.95
N VAL A 199 -30.88 4.77 17.97
CA VAL A 199 -32.23 4.17 17.95
C VAL A 199 -32.17 2.65 17.75
N ALA A 200 -31.17 2.14 17.03
CA ALA A 200 -30.97 0.70 16.84
C ALA A 200 -30.13 0.04 17.95
N HIS A 201 -29.63 0.80 18.93
CA HIS A 201 -28.65 0.31 19.88
C HIS A 201 -29.23 -0.81 20.78
N PRO A 202 -28.59 -2.00 20.84
CA PRO A 202 -29.18 -3.19 21.48
C PRO A 202 -29.33 -3.05 23.00
N GLN A 203 -28.47 -2.24 23.64
CA GLN A 203 -28.53 -1.98 25.08
C GLN A 203 -29.39 -0.76 25.46
N ALA A 204 -29.90 0.00 24.49
CA ALA A 204 -30.75 1.16 24.78
C ALA A 204 -32.15 0.68 25.17
N SER A 205 -32.76 1.33 26.17
CA SER A 205 -34.10 0.96 26.59
C SER A 205 -35.09 1.26 25.47
N SER A 206 -36.11 0.41 25.30
CA SER A 206 -37.13 0.65 24.28
C SER A 206 -37.90 1.97 24.46
N ALA A 207 -37.94 2.51 25.69
CA ALA A 207 -38.52 3.82 25.97
C ALA A 207 -37.65 4.96 25.40
N ASP A 208 -36.33 4.90 25.61
CA ASP A 208 -35.39 5.90 25.08
C ASP A 208 -35.35 5.87 23.54
N ARG A 209 -35.33 4.65 22.97
CA ARG A 209 -35.38 4.44 21.51
C ARG A 209 -36.67 5.01 20.91
N LEU A 210 -37.81 4.81 21.57
CA LEU A 210 -39.08 5.42 21.17
C LEU A 210 -39.04 6.94 21.27
N ALA A 211 -38.51 7.49 22.37
CA ALA A 211 -38.43 8.93 22.56
C ALA A 211 -37.60 9.60 21.45
N LEU A 212 -36.47 9.01 21.07
CA LEU A 212 -35.64 9.45 19.95
C LEU A 212 -36.41 9.42 18.62
N ALA A 213 -37.00 8.27 18.26
CA ALA A 213 -37.73 8.13 17.01
C ALA A 213 -38.96 9.05 16.95
N ALA A 214 -39.66 9.22 18.06
CA ALA A 214 -40.82 10.10 18.16
C ALA A 214 -40.43 11.59 18.09
N ALA A 215 -39.28 11.98 18.65
CA ALA A 215 -38.77 13.34 18.53
C ALA A 215 -38.46 13.67 17.05
N VAL A 216 -37.78 12.76 16.34
CA VAL A 216 -37.57 12.90 14.89
C VAL A 216 -38.88 12.96 14.14
N ALA A 217 -39.85 12.09 14.46
CA ALA A 217 -41.15 12.05 13.79
C ALA A 217 -41.93 13.36 13.92
N ARG A 218 -41.78 14.08 15.04
CA ARG A 218 -42.43 15.38 15.25
C ARG A 218 -41.83 16.47 14.37
N ARG A 219 -40.51 16.50 14.18
CA ARG A 219 -39.83 17.54 13.38
C ARG A 219 -39.74 17.21 11.89
N ALA A 220 -39.46 15.95 11.54
CA ALA A 220 -39.17 15.46 10.20
C ALA A 220 -39.90 14.13 9.98
N PRO A 221 -41.24 14.17 9.72
CA PRO A 221 -42.07 12.97 9.68
C PRO A 221 -41.56 11.92 8.68
N LYS A 222 -41.24 12.33 7.45
CA LYS A 222 -40.80 11.41 6.38
C LYS A 222 -39.48 10.71 6.72
N ASP A 223 -38.54 11.45 7.30
CA ASP A 223 -37.20 10.92 7.64
C ASP A 223 -37.22 10.05 8.91
N SER A 224 -38.32 10.08 9.68
CA SER A 224 -38.51 9.22 10.85
C SER A 224 -38.97 7.79 10.53
N VAL A 225 -39.45 7.53 9.30
CA VAL A 225 -40.02 6.23 8.92
C VAL A 225 -39.04 5.06 9.15
N PRO A 226 -37.75 5.13 8.76
CA PRO A 226 -36.79 4.06 9.02
C PRO A 226 -36.59 3.78 10.53
N LEU A 227 -36.55 4.83 11.35
CA LEU A 227 -36.37 4.74 12.81
C LEU A 227 -37.56 4.07 13.48
N LEU A 228 -38.78 4.53 13.15
CA LEU A 228 -40.01 3.98 13.69
C LEU A 228 -40.21 2.52 13.23
N ARG A 229 -39.87 2.21 11.97
CA ARG A 229 -39.89 0.84 11.44
C ARG A 229 -38.92 -0.08 12.17
N SER A 230 -37.69 0.37 12.40
CA SER A 230 -36.67 -0.38 13.14
C SER A 230 -37.14 -0.73 14.55
N LEU A 231 -37.74 0.23 15.25
CA LEU A 231 -38.28 -0.01 16.58
C LEU A 231 -39.52 -0.93 16.55
N ALA A 232 -40.42 -0.73 15.57
CA ALA A 232 -41.63 -1.51 15.42
C ALA A 232 -41.36 -2.99 15.06
N SER A 233 -40.28 -3.28 14.33
CA SER A 233 -39.91 -4.65 13.97
C SER A 233 -38.99 -5.34 14.98
N ASP A 234 -38.58 -4.65 16.06
CA ASP A 234 -37.64 -5.21 17.02
C ASP A 234 -38.33 -6.11 18.08
N PRO A 235 -38.08 -7.44 18.08
CA PRO A 235 -38.67 -8.36 19.06
C PRO A 235 -38.20 -8.09 20.51
N LEU A 236 -37.09 -7.38 20.72
CA LEU A 236 -36.58 -6.99 22.04
C LEU A 236 -37.25 -5.73 22.60
N ALA A 237 -37.89 -4.91 21.76
CA ALA A 237 -38.62 -3.75 22.23
C ALA A 237 -39.84 -4.16 23.08
N GLN A 238 -40.29 -3.32 23.99
CA GLN A 238 -41.55 -3.59 24.70
C GLN A 238 -42.73 -3.48 23.71
N ALA A 239 -43.68 -4.41 23.80
CA ALA A 239 -44.83 -4.46 22.89
C ALA A 239 -45.61 -3.14 22.85
N GLY A 240 -45.77 -2.48 24.01
CA GLY A 240 -46.40 -1.16 24.08
C GLY A 240 -45.67 -0.09 23.26
N HIS A 241 -44.33 -0.06 23.33
CA HIS A 241 -43.52 0.89 22.56
C HIS A 241 -43.51 0.58 21.06
N ARG A 242 -43.54 -0.71 20.67
CA ARG A 242 -43.73 -1.10 19.26
C ARG A 242 -45.07 -0.61 18.71
N MET A 243 -46.14 -0.81 19.47
CA MET A 243 -47.47 -0.36 19.07
C MET A 243 -47.56 1.16 18.99
N GLN A 244 -46.88 1.89 19.89
CA GLN A 244 -46.77 3.35 19.82
C GLN A 244 -45.98 3.80 18.58
N ALA A 245 -44.88 3.12 18.22
CA ALA A 245 -44.14 3.41 16.99
C ALA A 245 -44.98 3.17 15.73
N ILE A 246 -45.77 2.09 15.70
CA ILE A 246 -46.75 1.81 14.63
C ILE A 246 -47.80 2.93 14.57
N GLY A 247 -48.36 3.35 15.73
CA GLY A 247 -49.34 4.44 15.77
C GLY A 247 -48.78 5.77 15.26
N LEU A 248 -47.50 6.05 15.49
CA LEU A 248 -46.82 7.20 14.88
C LEU A 248 -46.65 7.03 13.36
N LEU A 249 -46.30 5.83 12.89
CA LEU A 249 -46.22 5.52 11.46
C LEU A 249 -47.56 5.73 10.76
N GLU A 250 -48.69 5.40 11.38
CA GLU A 250 -50.02 5.62 10.75
C GLU A 250 -50.28 7.07 10.37
N GLY A 251 -49.77 8.01 11.17
CA GLY A 251 -49.88 9.44 10.89
C GLY A 251 -48.95 9.94 9.79
N ILE A 252 -48.02 9.10 9.30
CA ILE A 252 -46.90 9.48 8.41
C ILE A 252 -46.90 8.65 7.12
N ASP A 253 -46.85 7.32 7.26
CA ASP A 253 -46.84 6.32 6.19
C ASP A 253 -47.73 5.12 6.59
N LEU A 254 -48.98 5.18 6.14
CA LEU A 254 -49.99 4.16 6.42
C LEU A 254 -49.59 2.77 5.90
N VAL A 255 -48.94 2.73 4.73
CA VAL A 255 -48.55 1.46 4.09
C VAL A 255 -47.49 0.75 4.93
N GLU A 256 -46.50 1.49 5.42
CA GLU A 256 -45.47 0.91 6.29
C GLU A 256 -46.03 0.53 7.67
N ALA A 257 -46.96 1.31 8.22
CA ALA A 257 -47.65 0.98 9.47
C ALA A 257 -48.42 -0.36 9.37
N GLU A 258 -49.15 -0.59 8.28
CA GLU A 258 -49.87 -1.84 8.03
C GLU A 258 -48.93 -3.05 7.91
N LYS A 259 -47.80 -2.89 7.20
CA LYS A 259 -46.77 -3.94 7.14
C LYS A 259 -46.22 -4.27 8.54
N MET A 260 -45.92 -3.25 9.34
CA MET A 260 -45.39 -3.46 10.69
C MET A 260 -46.41 -4.12 11.63
N ARG A 261 -47.71 -3.85 11.46
CA ARG A 261 -48.79 -4.55 12.18
C ARG A 261 -48.85 -6.02 11.82
N ALA A 262 -48.84 -6.34 10.53
CA ALA A 262 -48.83 -7.73 10.08
C ALA A 262 -47.62 -8.50 10.65
N LEU A 263 -46.46 -7.83 10.71
CA LEU A 263 -45.22 -8.39 11.22
C LEU A 263 -45.25 -8.68 12.74
N GLN A 264 -46.04 -7.95 13.54
CA GLN A 264 -46.12 -8.18 15.00
C GLN A 264 -46.50 -9.63 15.36
N THR A 265 -47.34 -10.26 14.53
CA THR A 265 -47.80 -11.64 14.75
C THR A 265 -46.73 -12.70 14.46
N ARG A 266 -45.65 -12.32 13.77
CA ARG A 266 -44.57 -13.21 13.32
C ARG A 266 -43.26 -12.99 14.06
N LEU A 267 -43.22 -12.03 15.00
CA LEU A 267 -42.02 -11.76 15.77
C LEU A 267 -41.68 -12.94 16.69
N PRO A 268 -40.40 -13.33 16.77
CA PRO A 268 -39.97 -14.35 17.71
C PRO A 268 -40.20 -13.87 19.14
N SER A 269 -40.37 -14.82 20.07
CA SER A 269 -40.51 -14.47 21.48
C SER A 269 -39.29 -13.68 21.97
N GLY A 270 -39.49 -12.74 22.90
CA GLY A 270 -38.39 -11.95 23.47
C GLY A 270 -37.32 -12.79 24.18
N ARG A 271 -37.58 -14.07 24.49
CA ARG A 271 -36.58 -15.02 24.99
C ARG A 271 -35.72 -15.57 23.86
N THR A 272 -36.35 -15.97 22.76
CA THR A 272 -35.67 -16.45 21.54
C THR A 272 -34.79 -15.35 20.94
N ALA A 273 -35.32 -14.13 20.82
CA ALA A 273 -34.56 -12.99 20.31
C ALA A 273 -33.34 -12.65 21.19
N ARG A 274 -33.49 -12.69 22.52
CA ARG A 274 -32.35 -12.50 23.44
C ARG A 274 -31.28 -13.58 23.30
N GLY A 275 -31.68 -14.83 23.06
CA GLY A 275 -30.76 -15.93 22.78
C GLY A 275 -29.97 -15.69 21.50
N GLN A 276 -30.66 -15.36 20.40
CA GLN A 276 -30.04 -15.06 19.11
C GLN A 276 -29.09 -13.86 19.18
N HIS A 277 -29.47 -12.78 19.87
CA HIS A 277 -28.60 -11.62 20.07
C HIS A 277 -27.36 -11.95 20.90
N ARG A 278 -27.50 -12.80 21.92
CA ARG A 278 -26.36 -13.24 22.74
C ARG A 278 -25.40 -14.09 21.92
N GLU A 279 -25.91 -15.04 21.15
CA GLU A 279 -25.09 -15.90 20.27
C GLU A 279 -24.36 -15.07 19.21
N ALA A 280 -25.04 -14.11 18.58
CA ALA A 280 -24.43 -13.21 17.61
C ALA A 280 -23.35 -12.32 18.23
N ALA A 281 -23.61 -11.77 19.43
CA ALA A 281 -22.62 -10.98 20.16
C ALA A 281 -21.40 -11.82 20.57
N GLU A 282 -21.60 -13.03 21.09
CA GLU A 282 -20.53 -13.96 21.43
C GLU A 282 -19.72 -14.36 20.18
N HIS A 283 -20.37 -14.53 19.04
CA HIS A 283 -19.68 -14.81 17.78
C HIS A 283 -18.83 -13.62 17.32
N ALA A 284 -19.38 -12.39 17.36
CA ALA A 284 -18.65 -11.18 17.01
C ALA A 284 -17.47 -10.92 17.97
N GLU A 285 -17.64 -11.18 19.26
CA GLU A 285 -16.55 -11.09 20.25
C GLU A 285 -15.44 -12.13 19.97
N ARG A 286 -15.81 -13.37 19.65
CA ARG A 286 -14.82 -14.40 19.26
C ARG A 286 -14.10 -14.03 17.97
N GLU A 287 -14.80 -13.48 16.99
CA GLU A 287 -14.23 -13.07 15.71
C GLU A 287 -13.30 -11.86 15.86
N THR A 288 -13.69 -10.87 16.65
CA THR A 288 -12.85 -9.71 16.97
C THR A 288 -11.62 -10.09 17.81
N ALA A 289 -11.76 -11.02 18.76
CA ALA A 289 -10.63 -11.57 19.49
C ALA A 289 -9.67 -12.33 18.55
N ALA A 290 -10.19 -13.23 17.71
CA ALA A 290 -9.38 -13.95 16.72
C ALA A 290 -8.70 -12.99 15.72
N ARG A 291 -9.36 -11.89 15.36
CA ARG A 291 -8.78 -10.85 14.50
C ARG A 291 -7.66 -10.09 15.22
N ARG A 292 -7.86 -9.71 16.49
CA ARG A 292 -6.81 -9.09 17.32
C ARG A 292 -5.60 -9.99 17.50
N ASP A 293 -5.80 -11.28 17.70
CA ASP A 293 -4.70 -12.25 17.82
C ASP A 293 -3.90 -12.36 16.51
N ARG A 294 -4.56 -12.29 15.35
CA ARG A 294 -3.92 -12.29 14.01
C ARG A 294 -3.24 -10.98 13.64
N GLU A 295 -3.69 -9.86 14.20
CA GLU A 295 -3.17 -8.51 13.95
C GLU A 295 -2.11 -8.10 14.98
N THR A 296 -1.66 -9.02 15.83
CA THR A 296 -0.49 -8.77 16.70
C THR A 296 0.76 -8.48 15.85
N PRO A 297 1.64 -7.55 16.28
CA PRO A 297 2.88 -7.26 15.57
C PRO A 297 3.71 -8.52 15.28
N GLU A 298 3.76 -9.46 16.23
CA GLU A 298 4.47 -10.72 16.10
C GLU A 298 3.85 -11.63 15.02
N ALA A 299 2.52 -11.78 14.98
CA ALA A 299 1.86 -12.59 13.96
C ALA A 299 1.99 -11.98 12.55
N VAL A 300 2.01 -10.64 12.45
CA VAL A 300 2.27 -9.93 11.19
C VAL A 300 3.71 -10.17 10.73
N VAL A 301 4.69 -10.09 11.65
CA VAL A 301 6.10 -10.38 11.35
C VAL A 301 6.29 -11.81 10.85
N VAL A 302 5.73 -12.80 11.54
CA VAL A 302 5.85 -14.23 11.15
C VAL A 302 5.26 -14.48 9.77
N ARG A 303 4.09 -13.92 9.48
CA ARG A 303 3.48 -14.04 8.14
C ARG A 303 4.36 -13.42 7.07
N LEU A 304 4.90 -12.24 7.36
CA LEU A 304 5.70 -11.49 6.41
C LEU A 304 7.06 -12.19 6.15
N GLU A 305 7.68 -12.78 7.18
CA GLU A 305 8.85 -13.65 7.03
C GLU A 305 8.53 -14.90 6.21
N SER A 306 7.42 -15.57 6.51
CA SER A 306 6.97 -16.75 5.75
C SER A 306 6.74 -16.42 4.28
N THR A 307 6.13 -15.29 3.95
CA THR A 307 5.91 -14.88 2.54
C THR A 307 7.22 -14.53 1.85
N ILE A 308 8.17 -13.88 2.55
CA ILE A 308 9.52 -13.62 2.01
C ILE A 308 10.24 -14.93 1.70
N GLU A 309 10.18 -15.91 2.62
CA GLU A 309 10.80 -17.22 2.44
C GLU A 309 10.15 -18.03 1.32
N GLU A 310 8.83 -17.96 1.17
CA GLU A 310 8.09 -18.59 0.08
C GLU A 310 8.53 -18.06 -1.29
N ILE A 311 8.55 -16.73 -1.45
CA ILE A 311 8.98 -16.10 -2.71
C ILE A 311 10.44 -16.42 -3.03
N LEU A 312 11.33 -16.42 -2.03
CA LEU A 312 12.72 -16.84 -2.21
C LEU A 312 12.85 -18.31 -2.57
N GLY A 313 12.04 -19.18 -1.95
CA GLY A 313 11.97 -20.60 -2.24
C GLY A 313 11.51 -20.87 -3.68
N ASP A 314 10.52 -20.15 -4.15
CA ASP A 314 10.05 -20.22 -5.54
C ASP A 314 11.14 -19.78 -6.53
N LEU A 315 11.82 -18.66 -6.27
CA LEU A 315 12.94 -18.19 -7.10
C LEU A 315 14.08 -19.21 -7.18
N ILE A 316 14.41 -19.87 -6.06
CA ILE A 316 15.42 -20.92 -6.02
C ILE A 316 14.96 -22.15 -6.81
N SER A 317 13.71 -22.60 -6.61
CA SER A 317 13.18 -23.80 -7.24
C SER A 317 13.06 -23.66 -8.76
N ARG A 318 12.79 -22.46 -9.26
CA ARG A 318 12.70 -22.16 -10.70
C ARG A 318 14.01 -22.38 -11.47
N GLY A 319 15.16 -22.33 -10.82
CA GLY A 319 16.43 -22.61 -11.48
C GLY A 319 17.40 -23.46 -10.67
N SER A 320 16.88 -24.29 -9.75
CA SER A 320 17.62 -25.45 -9.26
C SER A 320 17.63 -26.54 -10.33
N ALA A 321 18.47 -26.31 -11.34
CA ALA A 321 19.49 -27.17 -11.95
C ALA A 321 19.23 -28.64 -12.37
N ASP A 322 18.13 -29.32 -12.05
CA ASP A 322 17.98 -30.73 -12.49
C ASP A 322 17.19 -30.89 -13.81
N TRP A 323 16.41 -29.89 -14.22
CA TRP A 323 15.56 -30.00 -15.42
C TRP A 323 16.02 -29.11 -16.59
N LEU A 324 16.75 -28.02 -16.30
CA LEU A 324 17.32 -27.13 -17.32
C LEU A 324 18.65 -27.64 -17.89
N GLY A 325 19.26 -28.68 -17.30
CA GLY A 325 20.68 -29.05 -17.52
C GLY A 325 20.96 -30.42 -18.14
N ASP A 326 19.96 -31.30 -18.27
CA ASP A 326 20.26 -32.74 -18.35
C ASP A 326 20.12 -33.39 -19.74
N GLN A 327 19.40 -32.75 -20.68
CA GLN A 327 19.09 -33.38 -21.98
C GLN A 327 19.73 -32.70 -23.18
N LEU A 328 20.10 -31.42 -23.10
CA LEU A 328 20.68 -30.70 -24.24
C LEU A 328 21.91 -31.39 -24.84
N ASP A 329 22.78 -31.97 -24.00
CA ASP A 329 23.95 -32.70 -24.48
C ASP A 329 23.55 -33.97 -25.25
N ASN A 330 22.53 -34.70 -24.77
CA ASN A 330 22.00 -35.88 -25.43
C ASN A 330 21.32 -35.50 -26.75
N HIS A 331 20.48 -34.46 -26.76
CA HIS A 331 19.79 -34.01 -27.96
C HIS A 331 20.77 -33.47 -29.02
N ILE A 332 21.83 -32.76 -28.62
CA ILE A 332 22.91 -32.34 -29.54
C ILE A 332 23.63 -33.57 -30.12
N ALA A 333 23.97 -34.55 -29.28
CA ALA A 333 24.66 -35.77 -29.71
C ALA A 333 23.80 -36.64 -30.66
N GLU A 334 22.49 -36.70 -30.43
CA GLU A 334 21.53 -37.42 -31.26
C GLU A 334 21.07 -36.64 -32.49
N THR A 335 21.48 -35.36 -32.62
CA THR A 335 20.98 -34.45 -33.67
C THR A 335 19.45 -34.30 -33.61
N ASP A 336 18.88 -34.31 -32.41
CA ASP A 336 17.45 -34.16 -32.16
C ASP A 336 17.05 -32.68 -32.16
N TRP A 337 16.45 -32.27 -33.29
CA TRP A 337 15.98 -30.91 -33.50
C TRP A 337 14.91 -30.44 -32.53
N GLU A 338 13.97 -31.33 -32.24
CA GLU A 338 12.81 -31.00 -31.43
C GLU A 338 13.25 -30.94 -29.97
N GLY A 339 14.13 -31.86 -29.56
CA GLY A 339 14.77 -31.86 -28.25
C GLY A 339 15.57 -30.58 -27.96
N VAL A 340 16.50 -30.20 -28.85
CA VAL A 340 17.29 -28.96 -28.66
C VAL A 340 16.39 -27.72 -28.66
N ALA A 341 15.39 -27.64 -29.53
CA ALA A 341 14.46 -26.51 -29.54
C ALA A 341 13.66 -26.40 -28.23
N GLN A 342 13.25 -27.54 -27.66
CA GLN A 342 12.54 -27.57 -26.38
C GLN A 342 13.44 -27.13 -25.22
N ASP A 343 14.69 -27.61 -25.15
CA ASP A 343 15.65 -27.20 -24.11
C ASP A 343 15.91 -25.68 -24.14
N ILE A 344 16.05 -25.10 -25.34
CA ILE A 344 16.27 -23.67 -25.52
C ILE A 344 14.99 -22.87 -25.20
N ALA A 345 13.82 -23.40 -25.53
CA ALA A 345 12.54 -22.81 -25.13
C ALA A 345 12.38 -22.79 -23.60
N ASP A 346 12.83 -23.84 -22.91
CA ASP A 346 12.81 -23.93 -21.45
C ASP A 346 13.74 -22.88 -20.80
N ILE A 347 14.96 -22.73 -21.31
CA ILE A 347 15.89 -21.65 -20.90
C ILE A 347 15.24 -20.27 -21.12
N CYS A 348 14.63 -20.06 -22.28
CA CYS A 348 13.93 -18.81 -22.60
C CYS A 348 12.75 -18.56 -21.66
N GLY A 349 11.94 -19.59 -21.36
CA GLY A 349 10.78 -19.49 -20.48
C GLY A 349 11.15 -19.06 -19.07
N VAL A 350 12.29 -19.53 -18.55
CA VAL A 350 12.80 -19.15 -17.22
C VAL A 350 13.39 -17.75 -17.20
N ALA A 351 14.21 -17.40 -18.19
CA ALA A 351 14.84 -16.09 -18.28
C ALA A 351 13.85 -14.95 -18.58
N ARG A 352 12.80 -15.25 -19.36
CA ARG A 352 11.80 -14.28 -19.83
C ARG A 352 10.49 -14.34 -19.04
N ASP A 353 10.43 -15.05 -17.92
CA ASP A 353 9.22 -15.12 -17.09
C ASP A 353 8.78 -13.71 -16.66
N GLU A 354 7.57 -13.33 -17.08
CA GLU A 354 6.95 -12.05 -16.78
C GLU A 354 6.78 -11.84 -15.26
N ASN A 355 6.67 -12.93 -14.51
CA ASN A 355 6.51 -12.90 -13.06
C ASN A 355 7.83 -12.70 -12.30
N LEU A 356 9.00 -12.85 -12.95
CA LEU A 356 10.30 -12.71 -12.29
C LEU A 356 10.52 -11.29 -11.77
N SER A 357 10.24 -10.28 -12.60
CA SER A 357 10.33 -8.86 -12.20
C SER A 357 9.39 -8.55 -11.05
N SER A 358 8.12 -8.95 -11.19
CA SER A 358 7.08 -8.73 -10.18
C SER A 358 7.42 -9.40 -8.84
N SER A 359 8.06 -10.58 -8.89
CA SER A 359 8.51 -11.31 -7.69
C SER A 359 9.65 -10.58 -6.99
N LEU A 360 10.62 -10.04 -7.74
CA LEU A 360 11.70 -9.24 -7.18
C LEU A 360 11.19 -7.92 -6.58
N ASP A 361 10.26 -7.24 -7.25
CA ASP A 361 9.63 -6.01 -6.77
C ASP A 361 8.85 -6.24 -5.47
N LEU A 362 8.05 -7.31 -5.44
CA LEU A 362 7.29 -7.71 -4.25
C LEU A 362 8.23 -8.06 -3.09
N LEU A 363 9.32 -8.79 -3.36
CA LEU A 363 10.31 -9.17 -2.37
C LEU A 363 11.04 -7.95 -1.78
N GLU A 364 11.36 -6.95 -2.61
CA GLU A 364 11.94 -5.67 -2.16
C GLU A 364 10.98 -4.90 -1.24
N VAL A 365 9.70 -4.81 -1.61
CA VAL A 365 8.68 -4.14 -0.79
C VAL A 365 8.50 -4.85 0.55
N LEU A 366 8.34 -6.18 0.55
CA LEU A 366 8.13 -6.95 1.77
C LEU A 366 9.33 -6.88 2.70
N THR A 367 10.56 -7.00 2.19
CA THR A 367 11.76 -6.89 3.03
C THR A 367 11.95 -5.48 3.58
N ARG A 368 11.60 -4.42 2.82
CA ARG A 368 11.59 -3.05 3.35
C ARG A 368 10.62 -2.90 4.51
N ILE A 369 9.40 -3.44 4.39
CA ILE A 369 8.40 -3.46 5.47
C ILE A 369 8.95 -4.22 6.70
N ARG A 370 9.66 -5.34 6.49
CA ARG A 370 10.21 -6.17 7.58
C ARG A 370 11.34 -5.51 8.35
N TYR A 371 12.30 -4.93 7.61
CA TYR A 371 13.62 -4.61 8.12
C TYR A 371 13.85 -3.10 8.29
N GLY A 372 12.95 -2.26 7.78
CA GLY A 372 12.97 -0.81 7.99
C GLY A 372 14.22 -0.18 7.40
N ASP A 373 14.23 0.01 6.07
CA ASP A 373 15.30 0.76 5.42
C ASP A 373 14.76 2.10 4.88
N ASP A 374 15.03 3.15 5.64
CA ASP A 374 14.68 4.54 5.31
C ASP A 374 15.67 5.16 4.30
N THR A 375 16.78 4.48 3.98
CA THR A 375 17.83 5.03 3.11
C THR A 375 17.76 4.57 1.67
N SER A 376 17.02 3.49 1.40
CA SER A 376 16.85 2.98 0.04
C SER A 376 15.79 3.80 -0.70
N PRO A 377 16.09 4.35 -1.90
CA PRO A 377 15.13 5.11 -2.69
C PRO A 377 13.83 4.30 -2.89
N ILE A 378 12.71 5.00 -3.01
CA ILE A 378 11.40 4.37 -3.32
C ILE A 378 11.60 3.52 -4.58
N PRO A 379 11.09 2.26 -4.62
CA PRO A 379 11.19 1.43 -5.81
C PRO A 379 10.65 2.24 -6.97
N GLN A 380 11.50 2.60 -7.93
CA GLN A 380 11.00 3.21 -9.14
C GLN A 380 10.21 2.12 -9.85
N VAL A 381 8.89 2.24 -9.83
CA VAL A 381 7.99 1.53 -10.74
C VAL A 381 8.23 2.12 -12.13
N SER A 382 9.41 1.89 -12.70
CA SER A 382 9.81 2.34 -14.02
C SER A 382 11.15 1.74 -14.39
N GLY A 383 11.13 0.95 -15.45
CA GLY A 383 12.31 0.75 -16.29
C GLY A 383 12.74 -0.70 -16.38
N LEU A 384 12.31 -1.34 -17.46
CA LEU A 384 12.92 -2.51 -18.09
C LEU A 384 14.41 -2.28 -18.50
N ASP A 385 15.10 -1.30 -17.92
CA ASP A 385 16.40 -0.76 -18.32
C ASP A 385 17.54 -1.20 -17.38
N ALA A 386 17.37 -2.33 -16.69
CA ALA A 386 18.54 -2.97 -16.10
C ALA A 386 19.44 -3.45 -17.25
N VAL A 387 20.55 -2.76 -17.48
CA VAL A 387 21.59 -3.23 -18.40
C VAL A 387 22.23 -4.45 -17.75
N GLY A 388 22.36 -5.56 -18.51
CA GLY A 388 23.03 -6.77 -18.03
C GLY A 388 24.40 -6.44 -17.45
N VAL A 389 24.74 -7.08 -16.32
CA VAL A 389 26.01 -6.84 -15.63
C VAL A 389 27.16 -7.55 -16.36
N GLU A 390 26.82 -8.58 -17.15
CA GLU A 390 27.76 -9.35 -17.97
C GLU A 390 27.51 -9.21 -19.47
N GLU A 391 28.59 -9.25 -20.25
CA GLU A 391 28.54 -9.43 -21.69
C GLU A 391 28.44 -10.92 -22.00
N ILE A 392 27.37 -11.32 -22.71
CA ILE A 392 27.20 -12.70 -23.16
C ILE A 392 27.94 -12.90 -24.50
N PRO A 393 28.91 -13.83 -24.59
CA PRO A 393 29.60 -14.14 -25.83
C PRO A 393 28.63 -14.56 -26.93
N ARG A 394 28.78 -13.97 -28.13
CA ARG A 394 27.93 -14.27 -29.28
C ARG A 394 28.64 -15.16 -30.27
N LEU A 395 27.95 -16.18 -30.78
CA LEU A 395 28.42 -16.98 -31.90
C LEU A 395 28.01 -16.32 -33.21
N ALA A 396 29.00 -15.76 -33.92
CA ALA A 396 28.77 -15.16 -35.23
C ALA A 396 28.82 -16.22 -36.33
N ARG A 397 28.01 -16.05 -37.40
CA ARG A 397 28.03 -16.94 -38.57
C ARG A 397 29.40 -16.96 -39.23
N GLU A 398 30.06 -15.79 -39.30
CA GLU A 398 31.41 -15.66 -39.83
C GLU A 398 32.44 -16.47 -39.03
N GLU A 399 32.24 -16.65 -37.73
CA GLU A 399 33.12 -17.48 -36.89
C GLU A 399 32.93 -18.98 -37.16
N LEU A 400 31.71 -19.40 -37.52
CA LEU A 400 31.42 -20.76 -37.96
C LEU A 400 31.96 -21.02 -39.35
N GLU A 401 31.83 -20.07 -40.28
CA GLU A 401 32.39 -20.15 -41.64
C GLU A 401 33.92 -20.20 -41.63
N GLU A 402 34.55 -19.36 -40.81
CA GLU A 402 36.00 -19.37 -40.60
C GLU A 402 36.47 -20.70 -40.00
N TYR A 403 35.72 -21.24 -39.03
CA TYR A 403 36.02 -22.54 -38.43
C TYR A 403 35.85 -23.68 -39.45
N ALA A 404 34.78 -23.64 -40.25
CA ALA A 404 34.55 -24.58 -41.35
C ALA A 404 35.71 -24.53 -42.35
N ARG A 405 36.20 -23.34 -42.71
CA ARG A 405 37.37 -23.19 -43.59
C ARG A 405 38.62 -23.84 -42.99
N GLN A 406 38.90 -23.59 -41.71
CA GLN A 406 40.07 -24.16 -41.03
C GLN A 406 40.01 -25.68 -40.91
N GLU A 407 38.83 -26.25 -40.61
CA GLU A 407 38.62 -27.69 -40.58
C GLU A 407 38.70 -28.31 -41.98
N GLY A 408 38.15 -27.64 -43.00
CA GLY A 408 38.30 -28.02 -44.40
C GLY A 408 39.77 -28.07 -44.84
N GLU A 409 40.58 -27.08 -44.48
CA GLU A 409 42.02 -27.07 -44.72
C GLU A 409 42.75 -28.23 -44.01
N ARG A 410 42.37 -28.55 -42.76
CA ARG A 410 42.93 -29.68 -42.01
C ARG A 410 42.55 -31.02 -42.63
N ALA A 411 41.30 -31.16 -43.06
CA ALA A 411 40.81 -32.35 -43.75
C ALA A 411 41.52 -32.53 -45.11
N TRP A 412 41.73 -31.44 -45.85
CA TRP A 412 42.48 -31.46 -47.11
C TRP A 412 43.94 -31.89 -46.93
N ARG A 413 44.64 -31.40 -45.89
CA ARG A 413 46.01 -31.86 -45.59
C ARG A 413 46.06 -33.36 -45.28
N ARG A 414 45.08 -33.88 -44.54
CA ARG A 414 44.94 -35.34 -44.29
C ARG A 414 44.74 -36.11 -45.61
N TRP A 415 44.00 -35.53 -46.55
CA TRP A 415 43.74 -36.11 -47.87
C TRP A 415 45.00 -36.12 -48.76
N GLN A 416 45.75 -35.01 -48.78
CA GLN A 416 47.03 -34.90 -49.46
C GLN A 416 48.05 -35.94 -48.94
N ASP A 417 48.18 -36.08 -47.62
CA ASP A 417 49.08 -37.07 -47.00
C ASP A 417 48.73 -38.51 -47.40
N LEU A 418 47.44 -38.83 -47.53
CA LEU A 418 46.97 -40.16 -47.96
C LEU A 418 47.30 -40.44 -49.42
N ILE A 419 47.13 -39.44 -50.28
CA ILE A 419 47.41 -39.53 -51.72
C ILE A 419 48.90 -39.69 -51.99
N GLU A 420 49.74 -38.90 -51.31
CA GLU A 420 51.20 -39.01 -51.39
C GLU A 420 51.69 -40.39 -50.93
N LYS A 421 51.00 -41.01 -49.96
CA LYS A 421 51.35 -42.33 -49.42
C LYS A 421 50.93 -43.51 -50.30
N HIS A 422 49.84 -43.38 -51.06
CA HIS A 422 49.21 -44.51 -51.75
C HIS A 422 49.16 -44.40 -53.30
N GLY A 423 49.43 -43.21 -53.86
CA GLY A 423 49.42 -42.94 -55.32
C GLY A 423 48.02 -42.81 -55.93
N TRP A 424 47.89 -42.10 -57.07
CA TRP A 424 46.64 -42.08 -57.86
C TRP A 424 46.55 -43.36 -58.67
N ASN A 425 45.46 -44.12 -58.51
CA ASN A 425 45.14 -45.22 -59.43
C ASN A 425 43.76 -44.96 -60.02
N GLU A 426 43.63 -44.98 -61.34
CA GLU A 426 42.36 -44.69 -62.05
C GLU A 426 41.24 -45.68 -61.66
N ASP A 427 41.60 -46.88 -61.20
CA ASP A 427 40.67 -47.89 -60.66
C ASP A 427 40.08 -47.53 -59.27
N ARG A 428 40.46 -46.39 -58.67
CA ARG A 428 40.08 -45.98 -57.30
C ARG A 428 39.28 -44.66 -57.24
N LEU A 429 38.66 -44.26 -58.36
CA LEU A 429 37.78 -43.09 -58.40
C LEU A 429 36.61 -43.21 -57.41
N GLU A 430 36.06 -44.41 -57.22
CA GLU A 430 35.02 -44.66 -56.19
C GLU A 430 35.55 -44.44 -54.76
N GLU A 431 36.79 -44.82 -54.44
CA GLU A 431 37.41 -44.57 -53.12
C GLU A 431 37.64 -43.07 -52.86
N VAL A 432 37.89 -42.29 -53.93
CA VAL A 432 38.04 -40.83 -53.87
C VAL A 432 36.71 -40.14 -53.60
N ASP A 433 35.63 -40.58 -54.28
CA ASP A 433 34.28 -40.07 -54.06
C ASP A 433 33.79 -40.42 -52.64
N ASP A 434 33.99 -41.65 -52.18
CA ASP A 434 33.67 -42.08 -50.82
C ASP A 434 34.43 -41.25 -49.77
N LYS A 435 35.71 -40.95 -50.01
CA LYS A 435 36.52 -40.13 -49.09
C LYS A 435 36.11 -38.66 -49.09
N SER A 436 35.68 -38.13 -50.23
CA SER A 436 35.11 -36.78 -50.33
C SER A 436 33.82 -36.68 -49.53
N ILE A 437 32.95 -37.69 -49.61
CA ILE A 437 31.73 -37.79 -48.80
C ILE A 437 32.07 -37.83 -47.30
N GLU A 438 33.04 -38.65 -46.89
CA GLU A 438 33.49 -38.75 -45.50
C GLU A 438 34.05 -37.42 -44.98
N VAL A 439 34.88 -36.72 -45.77
CA VAL A 439 35.44 -35.41 -45.38
C VAL A 439 34.36 -34.34 -45.23
N ASN A 440 33.35 -34.33 -46.11
CA ASN A 440 32.22 -33.41 -46.01
C ASN A 440 31.34 -33.69 -44.80
N GLN A 441 31.16 -34.97 -44.46
CA GLN A 441 30.47 -35.39 -43.23
C GLN A 441 31.25 -34.96 -41.99
N ASP A 442 32.55 -35.27 -41.91
CA ASP A 442 33.44 -34.84 -40.82
C ASP A 442 33.42 -33.32 -40.61
N LEU A 443 33.43 -32.56 -41.71
CA LEU A 443 33.40 -31.10 -41.68
C LEU A 443 32.06 -30.59 -41.13
N THR A 444 30.95 -31.11 -41.65
CA THR A 444 29.60 -30.74 -41.20
C THR A 444 29.42 -31.09 -39.72
N ASP A 445 29.87 -32.27 -39.30
CA ASP A 445 29.84 -32.73 -37.91
C ASP A 445 30.69 -31.84 -36.99
N ALA A 446 31.89 -31.43 -37.41
CA ALA A 446 32.77 -30.57 -36.63
C ALA A 446 32.19 -29.15 -36.43
N VAL A 447 31.60 -28.57 -37.48
CA VAL A 447 30.97 -27.23 -37.40
C VAL A 447 29.70 -27.28 -36.56
N ARG A 448 28.89 -28.33 -36.72
CA ARG A 448 27.72 -28.59 -35.88
C ARG A 448 28.12 -28.78 -34.42
N GLN A 449 29.20 -29.53 -34.15
CA GLN A 449 29.73 -29.71 -32.80
C GLN A 449 30.15 -28.38 -32.17
N LYS A 450 30.81 -27.48 -32.92
CA LYS A 450 31.19 -26.16 -32.42
C LYS A 450 29.98 -25.32 -32.01
N ALA A 451 28.93 -25.32 -32.82
CA ALA A 451 27.67 -24.63 -32.48
C ALA A 451 26.98 -25.28 -31.27
N GLY A 452 26.95 -26.62 -31.20
CA GLY A 452 26.43 -27.36 -30.05
C GLY A 452 27.22 -27.08 -28.76
N ASP A 453 28.54 -27.01 -28.84
CA ASP A 453 29.40 -26.66 -27.70
C ASP A 453 29.13 -25.25 -27.18
N HIS A 454 28.76 -24.30 -28.07
CA HIS A 454 28.32 -22.96 -27.66
C HIS A 454 26.98 -23.00 -26.92
N LEU A 455 26.00 -23.73 -27.43
CA LEU A 455 24.72 -23.94 -26.74
C LEU A 455 24.90 -24.56 -25.36
N ARG A 456 25.79 -25.57 -25.25
CA ARG A 456 26.15 -26.19 -23.97
C ARG A 456 26.74 -25.17 -22.99
N LYS A 457 27.64 -24.29 -23.45
CA LYS A 457 28.23 -23.23 -22.61
C LYS A 457 27.17 -22.24 -22.12
N LEU A 458 26.23 -21.84 -22.97
CA LEU A 458 25.15 -20.93 -22.59
C LEU A 458 24.25 -21.56 -21.51
N GLN A 459 23.85 -22.82 -21.69
CA GLN A 459 23.09 -23.56 -20.69
C GLN A 459 23.84 -23.65 -19.36
N GLN A 460 25.12 -24.03 -19.40
CA GLN A 460 25.96 -24.12 -18.20
C GLN A 460 26.09 -22.77 -17.49
N HIS A 461 26.30 -21.68 -18.24
CA HIS A 461 26.40 -20.33 -17.67
C HIS A 461 25.09 -19.89 -17.00
N MET A 462 23.95 -20.19 -17.62
CA MET A 462 22.64 -19.93 -17.04
C MET A 462 22.44 -20.67 -15.71
N VAL A 463 22.71 -21.98 -15.70
CA VAL A 463 22.43 -22.88 -14.57
C VAL A 463 23.42 -22.69 -13.41
N TRP A 464 24.72 -22.57 -13.70
CA TRP A 464 25.77 -22.60 -12.69
C TRP A 464 26.25 -21.22 -12.25
N GLU A 465 26.02 -20.18 -13.05
CA GLU A 465 26.54 -18.84 -12.77
C GLU A 465 25.41 -17.83 -12.57
N LEU A 466 24.60 -17.56 -13.59
CA LEU A 466 23.61 -16.47 -13.56
C LEU A 466 22.46 -16.71 -12.58
N TRP A 467 21.83 -17.89 -12.59
CA TRP A 467 20.70 -18.17 -11.71
C TRP A 467 21.09 -18.23 -10.22
N PRO A 468 22.20 -18.90 -9.84
CA PRO A 468 22.71 -18.86 -8.48
C PRO A 468 23.11 -17.44 -8.04
N ALA A 469 23.69 -16.62 -8.93
CA ALA A 469 24.03 -15.24 -8.61
C ALA A 469 22.78 -14.37 -8.36
N LEU A 470 21.74 -14.51 -9.20
CA LEU A 470 20.45 -13.84 -9.04
C LEU A 470 19.81 -14.18 -7.69
N THR A 471 19.68 -15.47 -7.37
CA THR A 471 19.03 -15.94 -6.14
C THR A 471 19.84 -15.56 -4.90
N SER A 472 21.19 -15.59 -4.99
CA SER A 472 22.08 -15.13 -3.93
C SER A 472 21.95 -13.63 -3.66
N ALA A 473 21.88 -12.81 -4.71
CA ALA A 473 21.67 -11.37 -4.61
C ALA A 473 20.30 -11.07 -3.96
N ALA A 474 19.23 -11.73 -4.41
CA ALA A 474 17.89 -11.61 -3.83
C ALA A 474 17.87 -12.00 -2.34
N ARG A 475 18.56 -13.08 -1.95
CA ARG A 475 18.68 -13.52 -0.54
C ARG A 475 19.46 -12.52 0.32
N LYS A 476 20.49 -11.89 -0.26
CA LYS A 476 21.29 -10.82 0.38
C LYS A 476 20.59 -9.46 0.38
N ARG A 477 19.39 -9.36 -0.21
CA ARG A 477 18.60 -8.12 -0.36
C ARG A 477 19.25 -7.09 -1.29
N ASP A 478 20.13 -7.55 -2.18
CA ASP A 478 20.68 -6.75 -3.28
C ASP A 478 19.76 -6.89 -4.49
N TYR A 479 18.64 -6.16 -4.47
CA TYR A 479 17.62 -6.22 -5.53
C TYR A 479 18.09 -5.58 -6.84
N ALA A 480 19.02 -4.61 -6.77
CA ALA A 480 19.65 -4.05 -7.96
C ALA A 480 20.53 -5.10 -8.66
N GLY A 481 21.38 -5.79 -7.88
CA GLY A 481 22.18 -6.91 -8.39
C GLY A 481 21.33 -8.04 -8.95
N ALA A 482 20.24 -8.43 -8.26
CA ALA A 482 19.32 -9.46 -8.73
C ALA A 482 18.67 -9.11 -10.08
N ARG A 483 18.23 -7.85 -10.26
CA ARG A 483 17.70 -7.36 -11.55
C ARG A 483 18.77 -7.35 -12.65
N GLY A 484 20.02 -6.99 -12.32
CA GLY A 484 21.14 -7.03 -13.26
C GLY A 484 21.47 -8.45 -13.75
N HIS A 485 21.44 -9.44 -12.85
CA HIS A 485 21.59 -10.86 -13.23
C HIS A 485 20.39 -11.36 -14.05
N SER A 486 19.15 -10.94 -13.72
CA SER A 486 17.97 -11.25 -14.52
C SER A 486 18.07 -10.68 -15.95
N ALA A 487 18.56 -9.45 -16.10
CA ALA A 487 18.79 -8.86 -17.42
C ALA A 487 19.87 -9.61 -18.21
N SER A 488 20.93 -10.06 -17.54
CA SER A 488 21.99 -10.88 -18.16
C SER A 488 21.45 -12.25 -18.61
N ALA A 489 20.56 -12.87 -17.82
CA ALA A 489 19.87 -14.11 -18.21
C ALA A 489 18.99 -13.92 -19.45
N ARG A 490 18.33 -12.76 -19.61
CA ARG A 490 17.57 -12.44 -20.84
C ARG A 490 18.49 -12.32 -22.05
N LEU A 491 19.62 -11.63 -21.93
CA LEU A 491 20.61 -11.55 -23.00
C LEU A 491 21.16 -12.92 -23.38
N LEU A 492 21.32 -13.82 -22.41
CA LEU A 492 21.72 -15.20 -22.63
C LEU A 492 20.65 -15.98 -23.38
N ALA A 493 19.39 -15.85 -23.00
CA ALA A 493 18.27 -16.48 -23.70
C ALA A 493 18.16 -15.99 -25.16
N ASP A 494 18.34 -14.69 -25.40
CA ASP A 494 18.37 -14.12 -26.76
C ASP A 494 19.50 -14.71 -27.62
N GLU A 495 20.66 -14.96 -27.00
CA GLU A 495 21.77 -15.61 -27.69
C GLU A 495 21.53 -17.11 -27.91
N ALA A 496 20.94 -17.80 -26.93
CA ALA A 496 20.61 -19.22 -27.02
C ALA A 496 19.62 -19.48 -28.16
N GLU A 497 18.57 -18.66 -28.29
CA GLU A 497 17.60 -18.74 -29.39
C GLU A 497 18.26 -18.49 -30.77
N ARG A 498 19.18 -17.51 -30.86
CA ARG A 498 19.93 -17.28 -32.10
C ARG A 498 20.86 -18.44 -32.45
N ALA A 499 21.61 -18.94 -31.47
CA ALA A 499 22.56 -20.02 -31.64
C ALA A 499 21.86 -21.34 -31.99
N GLU A 500 20.63 -21.56 -31.48
CA GLU A 500 19.78 -22.68 -31.88
C GLU A 500 19.41 -22.60 -33.35
N GLY A 501 18.98 -21.43 -33.83
CA GLY A 501 18.72 -21.19 -35.25
C GLY A 501 19.94 -21.47 -36.13
N LEU A 502 21.13 -21.01 -35.71
CA LEU A 502 22.38 -21.30 -36.41
C LEU A 502 22.68 -22.81 -36.42
N TRP A 503 22.62 -23.48 -35.27
CA TRP A 503 22.82 -24.93 -35.19
C TRP A 503 21.83 -25.71 -36.09
N ARG A 504 20.59 -25.20 -36.19
CA ARG A 504 19.56 -25.71 -37.10
C ARG A 504 19.89 -25.59 -38.57
N GLU A 505 20.32 -24.41 -38.99
CA GLU A 505 20.75 -24.18 -40.38
C GLU A 505 21.92 -25.11 -40.77
N LEU A 506 22.91 -25.29 -39.88
CA LEU A 506 24.14 -26.04 -40.17
C LEU A 506 23.94 -27.53 -40.43
N THR A 507 22.84 -28.12 -40.00
CA THR A 507 22.60 -29.55 -40.21
C THR A 507 21.58 -29.76 -41.35
N ALA A 508 20.88 -28.70 -41.77
CA ALA A 508 20.10 -28.69 -43.02
C ALA A 508 21.00 -28.37 -44.23
N GLU A 509 22.04 -27.56 -44.04
CA GLU A 509 23.05 -27.22 -45.04
C GLU A 509 24.26 -28.18 -44.92
N SER A 510 24.49 -29.02 -45.92
CA SER A 510 25.75 -29.78 -45.99
C SER A 510 26.88 -28.84 -46.39
N PHE A 511 27.86 -28.62 -45.51
CA PHE A 511 29.11 -27.95 -45.90
C PHE A 511 29.83 -28.84 -46.89
N SER A 512 29.81 -28.44 -48.16
CA SER A 512 30.59 -29.11 -49.19
C SER A 512 31.95 -28.43 -49.29
N PHE A 513 32.98 -29.22 -49.04
CA PHE A 513 34.33 -28.93 -49.46
C PHE A 513 34.43 -29.29 -50.95
N ASP A 514 34.25 -28.28 -51.82
CA ASP A 514 34.70 -28.38 -53.21
C ASP A 514 36.09 -27.71 -53.29
N PRO A 515 37.16 -28.47 -53.56
CA PRO A 515 38.52 -27.91 -53.75
C PRO A 515 38.57 -26.76 -54.76
N LEU A 516 37.58 -26.67 -55.67
CA LEU A 516 37.48 -25.66 -56.72
C LEU A 516 36.74 -24.38 -56.29
N THR A 517 36.02 -24.37 -55.16
CA THR A 517 35.25 -23.19 -54.68
C THR A 517 35.99 -22.34 -53.65
N LEU A 518 37.08 -22.84 -53.06
CA LEU A 518 37.94 -22.07 -52.17
C LEU A 518 38.81 -21.10 -52.98
N SER A 519 38.72 -19.80 -52.67
CA SER A 519 39.62 -18.77 -53.20
C SER A 519 40.98 -18.80 -52.48
N TRP A 520 41.72 -19.91 -52.60
CA TRP A 520 43.06 -20.10 -52.02
C TRP A 520 44.09 -20.52 -53.11
N PRO A 521 45.41 -20.32 -52.88
CA PRO A 521 46.33 -19.77 -53.88
C PRO A 521 46.74 -20.78 -54.95
N ARG A 522 46.97 -20.22 -56.15
CA ARG A 522 47.62 -20.78 -57.34
C ARG A 522 48.65 -21.90 -57.10
N ASP A 523 49.37 -21.84 -55.98
CA ASP A 523 50.43 -22.77 -55.59
C ASP A 523 49.90 -24.19 -55.29
N LEU A 524 48.68 -24.35 -54.79
CA LEU A 524 48.05 -25.66 -54.54
C LEU A 524 47.52 -26.30 -55.83
N TRP A 525 47.02 -25.49 -56.77
CA TRP A 525 46.62 -25.94 -58.10
C TRP A 525 47.84 -26.38 -58.93
N LEU A 526 48.97 -25.71 -58.74
CA LEU A 526 50.26 -26.10 -59.31
C LEU A 526 50.77 -27.44 -58.75
N VAL A 527 50.62 -27.69 -57.44
CA VAL A 527 50.93 -29.02 -56.85
C VAL A 527 50.03 -30.11 -57.45
N PHE A 528 48.74 -29.83 -57.64
CA PHE A 528 47.81 -30.78 -58.26
C PHE A 528 48.14 -31.03 -59.75
N GLU A 529 48.57 -30.03 -60.51
CA GLU A 529 49.02 -30.20 -61.91
C GLU A 529 50.40 -30.84 -62.06
N GLU A 530 51.39 -30.51 -61.23
CA GLU A 530 52.70 -31.17 -61.23
C GLU A 530 52.54 -32.66 -60.96
N TRP A 531 51.62 -33.00 -60.06
CA TRP A 531 51.31 -34.39 -59.71
C TRP A 531 50.51 -35.11 -60.81
N ARG A 532 49.48 -34.48 -61.39
CA ARG A 532 48.70 -35.02 -62.52
C ARG A 532 49.53 -35.22 -63.79
N THR A 533 50.58 -34.42 -63.98
CA THR A 533 51.48 -34.52 -65.14
C THR A 533 52.66 -35.47 -64.92
N GLY A 534 52.75 -36.10 -63.73
CA GLY A 534 53.82 -37.04 -63.40
C GLY A 534 55.20 -36.40 -63.37
N LYS A 535 55.29 -35.10 -63.09
CA LYS A 535 56.56 -34.37 -62.94
C LYS A 535 56.79 -34.02 -61.48
N GLY A 536 56.97 -35.06 -60.67
CA GLY A 536 57.54 -35.00 -59.32
C GLY A 536 58.81 -35.83 -59.28
#